data_AF-A0A964ND27-F1
#
_entry.id   AF-A0A964ND27-F1
#
_cell.length_a   1.000
_cell.length_b   1.000
_cell.length_c   1.000
_cell.angle_alpha   90.00
_cell.angle_beta   90.00
_cell.angle_gamma   90.00
#
_symmetry.space_group_name_H-M   'P 1'
#
loop_
_entity.id
_entity.type
_entity.pdbx_description
1 polymer ?
#
loop_
_entity_poly.entity_id
_entity_poly.type
_entity_poly.pdbx_seq_one_letter_code
_entity_poly.pdbx_strand_id
1 'polypeptide(L)' 'MSDEEMKAELERLRSENSALKKGAATGITMKVSEKGGLSVYGMGRFPITLYKEQWLKLMDMSDAMRAFIAANDSLLKKKE' A
#
# COMPACT_ATOMS: atom_id res chain seq x y z
N MET A 1 4.78 11.22 -33.33
CA MET A 1 3.57 11.13 -32.49
C MET A 1 2.94 12.51 -32.47
N SER A 2 1.74 12.63 -33.00
CA SER A 2 0.96 13.86 -32.87
C SER A 2 0.53 14.05 -31.42
N ASP A 3 0.21 15.29 -31.04
CA ASP A 3 -0.30 15.59 -29.69
C ASP A 3 -1.60 14.83 -29.39
N GLU A 4 -2.38 14.46 -30.41
CA GLU A 4 -3.58 13.64 -30.26
C GLU A 4 -3.24 12.18 -29.95
N GLU A 5 -2.25 11.60 -30.62
CA GLU A 5 -1.77 10.24 -30.31
C GLU A 5 -1.23 10.17 -28.87
N MET A 6 -0.54 11.23 -28.42
CA MET A 6 0.02 11.27 -27.06
C MET A 6 -1.07 11.45 -25.99
N LYS A 7 -2.14 12.22 -26.27
CA LYS A 7 -3.30 12.33 -25.37
C LYS A 7 -4.08 11.03 -25.28
N ALA A 8 -4.31 10.36 -26.41
CA ALA A 8 -5.01 9.08 -26.45
C ALA A 8 -4.25 8.00 -25.65
N GLU A 9 -2.93 7.94 -25.81
CA GLU A 9 -2.10 6.99 -25.05
C GLU A 9 -2.07 7.34 -23.54
N LEU A 10 -2.04 8.62 -23.19
CA LEU A 10 -2.11 9.05 -21.79
C LEU A 10 -3.43 8.64 -21.12
N GLU A 11 -4.54 8.76 -21.83
CA GLU A 11 -5.86 8.37 -21.35
C GLU A 11 -5.99 6.85 -21.22
N ARG A 12 -5.47 6.10 -22.19
CA ARG A 12 -5.37 4.63 -22.15
C ARG A 12 -4.58 4.17 -20.92
N LEU A 13 -3.38 4.72 -20.72
CA LEU A 13 -2.51 4.39 -19.58
C LEU A 13 -3.16 4.76 -18.24
N ARG A 14 -3.92 5.86 -18.16
CA ARG A 14 -4.65 6.24 -16.95
C ARG A 14 -5.77 5.25 -16.63
N SER A 15 -6.50 4.79 -17.64
CA SER A 15 -7.57 3.79 -17.49
C SER A 15 -7.00 2.43 -17.07
N GLU A 16 -5.92 1.98 -17.72
CA GLU A 16 -5.25 0.72 -17.41
C GLU A 16 -4.66 0.73 -15.99
N ASN A 17 -4.05 1.84 -15.59
CA ASN A 17 -3.54 2.02 -14.23
C ASN A 17 -4.68 2.06 -13.18
N SER A 18 -5.84 2.61 -13.53
CA SER A 18 -7.05 2.57 -12.71
C SER A 18 -7.57 1.13 -12.53
N ALA A 19 -7.59 0.33 -13.60
CA ALA A 19 -8.01 -1.07 -13.55
C ALA A 19 -7.02 -1.95 -12.77
N LEU A 20 -5.71 -1.77 -12.95
CA LEU A 20 -4.67 -2.47 -12.19
C LEU A 20 -4.74 -2.16 -10.69
N LYS A 21 -5.05 -0.91 -10.32
CA LYS A 21 -5.32 -0.53 -8.93
C LYS A 21 -6.54 -1.23 -8.34
N LYS A 22 -7.57 -1.51 -9.14
CA LYS A 22 -8.74 -2.29 -8.70
C LYS A 22 -8.43 -3.78 -8.53
N GLY A 23 -7.57 -4.36 -9.37
CA GLY A 23 -7.14 -5.76 -9.26
C GLY A 23 -6.25 -6.04 -8.04
N ALA A 24 -5.40 -5.08 -7.67
CA ALA A 24 -4.59 -5.14 -6.45
C ALA A 24 -5.40 -5.07 -5.14
N ALA A 25 -6.72 -4.88 -5.23
CA ALA A 25 -7.63 -4.77 -4.08
C ALA A 25 -8.15 -6.12 -3.55
N THR A 26 -7.71 -7.27 -4.09
CA THR A 26 -8.11 -8.60 -3.59
C THR A 26 -7.16 -9.10 -2.51
N GLY A 27 -7.14 -8.40 -1.37
CA GLY A 27 -6.47 -8.83 -0.15
C GLY A 27 -5.07 -8.26 0.10
N ILE A 28 -4.52 -8.58 1.26
CA ILE A 28 -3.17 -8.20 1.68
C ILE A 28 -2.18 -9.17 1.02
N THR A 29 -1.20 -8.64 0.28
CA THR A 29 -0.15 -9.45 -0.36
C THR A 29 1.24 -8.94 0.03
N MET A 30 2.26 -9.78 -0.14
CA MET A 30 3.64 -9.45 0.24
C MET A 30 4.61 -9.75 -0.91
N LYS A 31 5.63 -8.89 -1.07
CA LYS A 31 6.72 -9.08 -2.05
C LYS A 31 8.05 -8.65 -1.45
N VAL A 32 9.11 -9.42 -1.69
CA VAL A 32 10.49 -8.98 -1.45
C VAL A 32 10.97 -8.19 -2.67
N SER A 33 11.45 -6.98 -2.45
CA SER A 33 12.01 -6.12 -3.51
C SER A 33 13.44 -6.54 -3.87
N GLU A 34 13.89 -6.17 -5.06
CA GLU A 34 15.27 -6.38 -5.53
C GLU A 34 16.32 -5.70 -4.63
N LYS A 35 15.91 -4.66 -3.91
CA LYS A 35 16.74 -3.94 -2.93
C LYS A 35 16.71 -4.56 -1.52
N GLY A 36 16.05 -5.71 -1.35
CA GLY A 36 16.04 -6.47 -0.10
C GLY A 36 14.99 -6.03 0.95
N GLY A 37 14.12 -5.07 0.63
CA GLY A 37 12.99 -4.69 1.50
C GLY A 37 11.76 -5.59 1.32
N LEU A 38 11.02 -5.85 2.40
CA LEU A 38 9.72 -6.52 2.37
C LEU A 38 8.60 -5.48 2.23
N SER A 39 7.84 -5.58 1.15
CA SER A 39 6.71 -4.72 0.81
C SER A 39 5.39 -5.44 1.09
N VAL A 40 4.48 -4.79 1.83
CA VAL A 40 3.10 -5.26 2.05
C VAL A 40 2.14 -4.36 1.28
N TYR A 41 1.29 -4.97 0.47
CA TYR A 41 0.28 -4.32 -0.38
C TYR A 41 -1.13 -4.53 0.20
N GLY A 42 -2.12 -3.80 -0.32
CA GLY A 42 -3.54 -4.00 0.02
C GLY A 42 -4.07 -3.16 1.19
N MET A 43 -3.25 -2.28 1.79
CA MET A 43 -3.66 -1.37 2.88
C MET A 43 -3.75 0.11 2.44
N GLY A 44 -3.61 0.40 1.14
CA GLY A 44 -3.64 1.76 0.62
C GLY A 44 -3.13 1.85 -0.82
N ARG A 45 -2.91 3.09 -1.29
CA ARG A 45 -2.44 3.36 -2.67
C ARG A 45 -1.01 2.85 -2.92
N PHE A 46 -0.16 2.86 -1.90
CA PHE A 46 1.25 2.50 -2.00
C PHE A 46 1.56 1.36 -1.02
N PRO A 47 2.49 0.46 -1.36
CA PRO A 47 2.94 -0.56 -0.43
C PRO A 47 3.73 0.05 0.71
N ILE A 48 3.63 -0.57 1.89
CA ILE A 48 4.51 -0.28 3.02
C ILE A 48 5.74 -1.16 2.87
N THR A 49 6.92 -0.56 2.70
CA THR A 49 8.18 -1.29 2.53
C THR A 49 9.12 -0.99 3.69
N LEU A 50 9.54 -2.02 4.40
CA LEU A 50 10.52 -1.94 5.48
C LEU A 50 11.56 -3.06 5.33
N TYR A 51 12.72 -2.90 5.97
CA TYR A 51 13.69 -3.98 6.10
C TYR A 51 13.24 -5.02 7.13
N LYS A 52 13.82 -6.21 7.07
CA LYS A 52 13.45 -7.37 7.90
C LYS A 52 13.43 -7.02 9.40
N GLU A 53 14.48 -6.40 9.90
CA GLU A 53 14.65 -6.08 11.33
C GLU A 53 13.61 -5.07 11.81
N GLN A 54 13.19 -4.15 10.94
CA GLN A 54 12.12 -3.18 11.23
C GLN A 54 10.76 -3.87 11.32
N TRP A 55 10.48 -4.83 10.42
CA TRP A 55 9.26 -5.64 10.49
C TRP A 55 9.21 -6.48 11.77
N LEU A 56 10.30 -7.17 12.10
CA LEU A 56 10.39 -7.97 13.33
C LEU A 56 10.12 -7.11 14.56
N LYS A 57 10.79 -5.95 14.66
CA LYS A 57 10.58 -5.01 15.77
C LYS A 57 9.13 -4.51 15.85
N LEU A 58 8.48 -4.22 14.72
CA LEU A 58 7.06 -3.83 14.71
C LEU A 58 6.13 -4.97 15.14
N MET A 59 6.42 -6.20 14.73
CA MET A 59 5.63 -7.37 15.13
C MET A 59 5.74 -7.63 16.64
N ASP A 60 6.94 -7.49 17.20
CA ASP A 60 7.17 -7.59 18.65
C ASP A 60 6.41 -6.51 19.44
N MET A 61 6.18 -5.33 18.82
CA MET A 61 5.41 -4.23 19.41
C MET A 61 3.90 -4.34 19.16
N SER A 62 3.40 -5.41 18.55
CA SER A 62 2.01 -5.50 18.08
C SER A 62 0.98 -5.34 19.20
N ASP A 63 1.19 -5.96 20.36
CA ASP A 63 0.27 -5.84 21.50
C ASP A 63 0.26 -4.42 22.08
N ALA A 64 1.43 -3.80 22.21
CA ALA A 64 1.54 -2.41 22.67
C ALA A 64 0.84 -1.44 21.70
N MET A 65 0.98 -1.66 20.38
CA MET A 65 0.25 -0.86 19.38
C MET A 65 -1.26 -1.03 19.50
N ARG A 66 -1.77 -2.25 19.70
CA ARG A 66 -3.20 -2.51 19.90
C ARG A 66 -3.73 -1.81 21.16
N ALA A 67 -3.00 -1.90 22.27
CA ALA A 67 -3.36 -1.21 23.50
C ALA A 67 -3.37 0.32 23.32
N PHE A 68 -2.37 0.87 22.63
CA PHE A 68 -2.30 2.30 22.36
C PHE A 68 -3.44 2.79 21.45
N ILE A 69 -3.81 2.01 20.42
CA ILE A 69 -4.98 2.30 19.57
C ILE A 69 -6.25 2.31 20.41
N ALA A 70 -6.47 1.31 21.25
CA ALA A 70 -7.66 1.24 22.10
C ALA A 70 -7.75 2.42 23.07
N ALA A 71 -6.63 2.81 23.69
CA ALA A 71 -6.57 3.95 24.59
C ALA A 71 -6.85 5.30 23.90
N ASN A 72 -6.70 5.37 22.57
CA ASN A 72 -6.84 6.59 21.79
C ASN A 72 -7.94 6.49 20.71
N ASP A 73 -8.87 5.53 20.80
CA ASP A 73 -9.87 5.26 19.73
C ASP A 73 -10.67 6.51 19.34
N SER A 74 -11.00 7.38 20.31
CA SER A 74 -11.72 8.64 20.07
C SER A 74 -10.95 9.66 19.23
N LEU A 75 -9.62 9.57 19.17
CA LEU A 75 -8.77 10.44 18.37
C LEU A 75 -8.51 9.90 16.97
N LEU A 76 -8.76 8.60 16.75
CA LEU A 76 -8.44 7.91 15.51
C LEU A 76 -9.63 7.89 14.56
N LYS A 77 -9.40 8.32 13.32
CA LYS A 77 -10.42 8.24 12.26
C LYS A 77 -10.47 6.83 11.69
N LYS A 78 -11.67 6.27 11.55
CA LYS A 78 -11.92 5.04 10.81
C LYS A 78 -12.09 5.40 9.33
N LYS A 79 -11.46 4.63 8.45
CA LYS A 79 -11.58 4.78 7.01
C LYS A 79 -12.34 3.58 6.47
N GLU A 80 -13.50 3.83 5.88
CA GLU A 80 -14.26 2.86 5.08
C GLU A 80 -13.70 2.77 3.65
#